data_AF-A0A7V8XMV9-F1
#
_entry.id   AF-A0A7V8XMV9-F1
#
_cell.length_a   1.000
_cell.length_b   1.000
_cell.length_c   1.000
_cell.angle_alpha   90.00
_cell.angle_beta   90.00
_cell.angle_gamma   90.00
#
_symmetry.space_group_name_H-M   'P 1'
#
loop_
_entity.id
_entity.type
_entity.pdbx_description
1 polymer ?
#
loop_
_entity_poly.entity_id
_entity_poly.type
_entity_poly.pdbx_seq_one_letter_code
_entity_poly.pdbx_strand_id
1 'polypeptide(L)'
;MHVPRSVLEWRAGPASGFSNPHVADRGLELILVCSEGYSSSLAAADPRRLGFVRAGDMVGGFRGRSAAGLDTIPAPEPPEGLPGMGAADR
;
A
#
# COMPACT_ATOMS: atom_id res chain seq x y z
N MET A 1 -3.96 -2.36 -6.53
CA MET A 1 -2.55 -1.93 -6.66
C MET A 1 -1.71 -2.68 -5.64
N HIS A 2 -0.54 -3.17 -6.02
CA HIS A 2 0.40 -3.83 -5.11
C HIS A 2 1.74 -3.09 -5.14
N VAL A 3 2.20 -2.63 -3.97
CA VAL A 3 3.51 -2.00 -3.78
C VAL A 3 4.30 -2.85 -2.80
N PRO A 4 5.44 -3.46 -3.19
CA PRO A 4 6.25 -4.24 -2.29
C PRO A 4 6.72 -3.41 -1.09
N ARG A 5 6.82 -4.05 0.07
CA ARG A 5 7.22 -3.39 1.31
C ARG A 5 8.59 -2.71 1.21
N SER A 6 9.53 -3.31 0.49
CA SER A 6 10.91 -2.82 0.33
C SER A 6 11.01 -1.50 -0.45
N VAL A 7 9.95 -1.12 -1.17
CA VAL A 7 9.94 0.05 -2.05
C VAL A 7 8.91 1.10 -1.63
N LEU A 8 8.18 0.84 -0.56
CA LEU A 8 7.02 1.63 -0.15
C LEU A 8 7.38 3.11 0.06
N GLU A 9 8.46 3.38 0.79
CA GLU A 9 8.87 4.72 1.22
C GLU A 9 9.22 5.61 0.03
N TRP A 10 9.99 5.09 -0.93
CA TRP A 10 10.34 5.87 -2.10
C TRP A 10 9.21 5.91 -3.14
N ARG A 11 8.28 4.95 -3.15
CA ARG A 11 7.07 5.05 -3.99
C ARG A 11 6.08 6.08 -3.45
N ALA A 12 5.94 6.19 -2.13
CA ALA A 12 5.05 7.15 -1.47
C ALA A 12 5.69 8.54 -1.33
N GLY A 13 7.02 8.65 -1.31
CA GLY A 13 7.70 9.94 -1.17
C GLY A 13 7.75 10.74 -2.47
N PRO A 14 7.08 11.90 -2.61
CA PRO A 14 7.09 12.69 -3.85
C PRO A 14 8.48 13.24 -4.23
N ALA A 15 9.39 13.37 -3.25
CA ALA A 15 10.76 13.81 -3.47
C ALA A 15 11.72 12.71 -3.96
N SER A 16 11.25 11.46 -4.12
CA SER A 16 12.12 10.33 -4.45
C SER A 16 12.58 10.28 -5.91
N GLY A 17 11.90 11.01 -6.81
CA GLY A 17 12.08 10.89 -8.27
C GLY A 17 11.49 9.62 -8.89
N PHE A 18 10.99 8.68 -8.08
CA PHE A 18 10.37 7.41 -8.49
C PHE A 18 8.98 7.20 -7.88
N SER A 19 8.38 8.27 -7.38
CA SER A 19 7.08 8.25 -6.71
C SER A 19 6.00 7.70 -7.62
N ASN A 20 5.11 6.87 -7.08
CA ASN A 20 3.92 6.41 -7.81
C ASN A 20 2.78 7.42 -7.57
N PRO A 21 2.18 8.00 -8.64
CA PRO A 21 1.17 9.06 -8.52
C PRO A 21 -0.08 8.64 -7.75
N HIS A 22 -0.39 7.34 -7.71
CA HIS A 22 -1.54 6.82 -6.98
C HIS A 22 -1.33 6.72 -5.46
N VAL A 23 -0.09 6.82 -4.97
CA VAL A 23 0.23 6.74 -3.52
C VAL A 23 1.08 7.89 -3.01
N ALA A 24 1.50 8.82 -3.87
CA ALA A 24 2.39 9.92 -3.49
C ALA A 24 1.66 11.15 -2.93
N ASP A 25 0.34 11.24 -3.11
CA ASP A 25 -0.45 12.34 -2.55
C ASP A 25 -0.66 12.14 -1.03
N ARG A 26 -0.07 13.04 -0.24
CA ARG A 26 -0.17 13.06 1.24
C ARG A 26 -1.58 13.34 1.74
N GLY A 27 -2.44 13.88 0.89
CA GLY A 27 -3.85 14.08 1.14
C GLY A 27 -4.67 12.80 1.06
N LEU A 28 -4.13 11.66 0.62
CA LEU A 28 -4.81 10.38 0.55
C LEU A 28 -4.95 9.70 1.92
N GLU A 29 -5.98 8.86 2.04
CA GLU A 29 -6.04 7.85 3.08
C GLU A 29 -5.33 6.60 2.59
N LEU A 30 -4.14 6.34 3.15
CA LEU A 30 -3.29 5.25 2.74
C LEU A 30 -3.47 4.07 3.69
N ILE A 31 -4.23 3.06 3.27
CA ILE A 31 -4.45 1.83 4.04
C ILE A 31 -3.55 0.72 3.49
N LEU A 32 -2.59 0.28 4.29
CA LEU A 32 -1.72 -0.83 3.98
C LEU A 32 -2.38 -2.14 4.41
N VAL A 33 -2.30 -3.16 3.55
CA VAL A 33 -2.91 -4.46 3.82
C VAL A 33 -1.90 -5.55 3.55
N CYS A 34 -1.72 -6.45 4.53
CA CYS A 34 -1.12 -7.76 4.31
C CYS A 34 -2.13 -8.86 4.66
N SER A 35 -1.73 -10.14 4.60
CA SER A 35 -2.64 -11.26 4.82
C SER A 35 -3.28 -11.28 6.21
N GLU A 36 -2.53 -10.92 7.26
CA GLU A 36 -2.92 -11.07 8.68
C GLU A 36 -2.79 -9.79 9.51
N GLY A 37 -2.37 -8.68 8.91
CA GLY A 37 -2.20 -7.39 9.59
C GLY A 37 -0.80 -7.16 10.16
N TYR A 38 -0.05 -8.21 10.55
CA TYR A 38 1.22 -8.05 11.28
C TYR A 38 2.24 -7.13 10.60
N SER A 39 2.54 -7.37 9.32
CA SER A 39 3.52 -6.57 8.58
C SER A 39 2.97 -5.18 8.24
N SER A 40 1.69 -5.07 7.89
CA SER A 40 1.08 -3.80 7.50
C SER A 40 0.98 -2.82 8.66
N SER A 41 0.69 -3.28 9.89
CA SER A 41 0.62 -2.40 11.06
C SER A 41 1.97 -1.74 11.36
N LEU A 42 3.07 -2.49 11.20
CA LEU A 42 4.42 -1.92 11.34
C LEU A 42 4.76 -0.97 10.18
N ALA A 43 4.43 -1.38 8.95
CA ALA A 43 4.70 -0.58 7.75
C ALA A 43 3.96 0.76 7.75
N ALA A 44 2.78 0.85 8.35
CA ALA A 44 1.98 2.07 8.41
C ALA A 44 2.67 3.22 9.17
N ALA A 45 3.65 2.92 10.03
CA ALA A 45 4.44 3.94 10.71
C ALA A 45 5.31 4.76 9.75
N ASP A 46 5.76 4.20 8.62
CA ASP A 46 6.72 4.89 7.75
C ASP A 46 6.07 5.97 6.89
N PRO A 47 4.92 5.75 6.22
CA PRO A 47 4.19 6.84 5.58
C PRO A 47 3.82 7.96 6.56
N ARG A 48 3.48 7.64 7.82
CA ARG A 48 3.26 8.67 8.86
C ARG A 48 4.50 9.55 9.05
N ARG A 49 5.70 8.94 9.14
CA ARG A 49 6.99 9.66 9.23
C ARG A 49 7.29 10.50 7.98
N LEU A 50 6.78 10.09 6.81
CA LEU A 50 6.89 10.83 5.56
C LEU A 50 5.84 11.95 5.40
N GLY A 51 4.97 12.15 6.40
CA GLY A 51 3.99 13.24 6.44
C GLY A 51 2.58 12.87 5.95
N PHE A 52 2.28 11.58 5.75
CA PHE A 52 0.91 11.15 5.47
C PHE A 52 0.06 11.23 6.74
N VAL A 53 -0.89 12.16 6.78
CA VAL A 53 -1.75 12.38 7.97
C VAL A 53 -2.81 11.29 8.14
N ARG A 54 -3.05 10.47 7.11
CA ARG A 54 -4.06 9.41 7.13
C ARG A 54 -3.49 8.08 6.62
N ALA A 55 -2.36 7.65 7.17
CA ALA A 55 -1.80 6.33 6.91
C ALA A 55 -2.17 5.32 8.01
N GLY A 56 -2.58 4.11 7.64
CA GLY A 56 -2.97 3.09 8.59
C GLY A 56 -2.93 1.70 7.97
N ASP A 57 -3.45 0.74 8.69
CA ASP A 57 -3.58 -0.63 8.24
C ASP A 57 -4.94 -1.22 8.59
N MET A 58 -5.21 -2.41 8.04
CA MET A 58 -6.40 -3.18 8.35
C MET A 58 -6.08 -4.22 9.41
N VAL A 59 -6.71 -4.09 10.59
CA VAL A 59 -6.58 -5.07 11.68
C VAL A 59 -6.97 -6.47 11.20
N GLY A 60 -6.10 -7.45 11.44
CA GLY A 60 -6.28 -8.83 10.96
C GLY A 60 -6.04 -9.03 9.46
N GLY A 61 -5.67 -7.97 8.73
CA GLY A 61 -5.36 -8.01 7.31
C GLY A 61 -6.52 -8.48 6.43
N PHE A 62 -6.18 -8.98 5.25
CA PHE A 62 -7.17 -9.52 4.31
C PHE A 62 -7.97 -10.69 4.90
N ARG A 63 -7.33 -11.57 5.68
CA ARG A 63 -8.01 -12.69 6.34
C ARG A 63 -9.05 -12.21 7.35
N GLY A 64 -8.73 -11.18 8.13
CA GLY A 64 -9.68 -10.54 9.05
C GLY A 64 -10.89 -9.96 8.33
N ARG A 65 -10.66 -9.25 7.21
CA ARG A 65 -11.74 -8.74 6.35
C ARG A 65 -12.65 -9.85 5.84
N SER A 66 -12.05 -10.92 5.30
CA SER A 66 -12.81 -12.05 4.76
C SER A 66 -13.60 -12.78 5.86
N ALA A 67 -13.01 -12.98 7.03
CA ALA A 67 -13.68 -13.58 8.19
C ALA A 67 -14.84 -12.72 8.71
N ALA A 68 -14.77 -11.39 8.53
CA ALA A 68 -15.87 -10.48 8.85
C ALA A 68 -17.01 -10.47 7.81
N GLY A 69 -16.92 -11.29 6.76
CA GLY A 69 -17.96 -11.40 5.72
C GLY A 69 -18.04 -10.19 4.78
N LEU A 70 -16.97 -9.39 4.69
CA LEU A 70 -16.90 -8.25 3.78
C LEU A 70 -16.57 -8.69 2.36
N ASP A 71 -17.18 -8.05 1.38
CA ASP A 71 -16.98 -8.37 -0.03
C ASP A 71 -15.52 -8.28 -0.46
N THR A 72 -15.13 -9.24 -1.30
CA THR A 72 -13.82 -9.33 -1.96
C THR A 72 -14.03 -9.64 -3.43
N ILE A 73 -13.22 -9.01 -4.28
CA ILE A 73 -13.15 -9.32 -5.71
C ILE A 73 -11.78 -9.96 -6.01
N PRO A 74 -11.71 -10.94 -6.93
CA PRO A 74 -10.43 -11.43 -7.42
C PRO A 74 -9.58 -10.27 -7.95
N ALA A 75 -8.29 -10.27 -7.62
CA ALA A 75 -7.37 -9.33 -8.22
C ALA A 75 -7.24 -9.62 -9.72
N PRO A 76 -7.14 -8.60 -10.58
CA PRO A 76 -6.77 -8.82 -11.98
C PRO A 76 -5.36 -9.43 -12.05
N GLU A 77 -5.06 -10.11 -13.16
CA GLU A 77 -3.70 -10.60 -13.43
C GLU A 77 -2.71 -9.42 -13.34
N PRO A 78 -1.57 -9.60 -12.63
CA PRO A 78 -0.60 -8.54 -12.52
C PRO A 78 -0.04 -8.20 -13.91
N PRO A 79 0.24 -6.92 -14.18
CA PRO A 79 0.95 -6.54 -15.40
C PRO A 79 2.33 -7.21 -15.44
N GLU A 80 2.86 -7.40 -16.64
CA GLU A 80 4.19 -8.02 -16.83
C GLU A 80 5.28 -7.23 -16.08
N GLY A 81 6.15 -7.95 -15.37
CA GLY A 81 7.21 -7.38 -14.53
C GLY A 81 6.97 -7.54 -13.03
N LEU A 82 7.86 -6.96 -12.21
CA LEU A 82 7.73 -7.02 -10.76
C LEU A 82 6.68 -5.99 -10.29
N PRO A 83 5.62 -6.41 -9.56
CA PRO A 83 4.59 -5.51 -9.07
C PRO A 83 5.16 -4.34 -8.28
N GLY A 84 4.70 -3.11 -8.56
CA GLY A 84 5.19 -1.89 -7.89
C GLY A 84 6.64 -1.50 -8.20
N MET A 85 7.34 -2.24 -9.07
CA MET A 85 8.69 -1.93 -9.56
C MET A 85 8.68 -1.30 -10.97
N GLY A 86 7.53 -1.29 -11.65
CA GLY A 86 7.36 -0.65 -12.95
C GLY A 86 7.55 0.88 -12.93
N ALA A 87 7.55 1.51 -14.10
CA ALA A 87 7.40 2.96 -14.18
C ALA A 87 6.11 3.38 -13.46
N ALA A 88 6.03 4.62 -12.96
CA ALA A 88 4.81 5.16 -12.39
C ALA A 88 3.62 4.81 -13.30
N ASP A 89 2.76 3.93 -12.80
CA ASP A 89 1.54 3.52 -13.45
C ASP A 89 0.82 4.83 -13.83
N ARG A 90 0.66 5.07 -15.13
CA ARG A 90 0.01 6.28 -15.66
C ARG A 90 -1.49 6.14 -15.62
#